data_AF-A0A6B3I1Q7-F1
#
_entry.id   AF-A0A6B3I1Q7-F1
#
_cell.length_a   1.000
_cell.length_b   1.000
_cell.length_c   1.000
_cell.angle_alpha   90.00
_cell.angle_beta   90.00
_cell.angle_gamma   90.00
#
_symmetry.space_group_name_H-M   'P 1'
#
loop_
_entity.id
_entity.type
_entity.pdbx_description
1 polymer ?
#
loop_
_entity_poly.entity_id
_entity_poly.type
_entity_poly.pdbx_seq_one_letter_code
_entity_poly.pdbx_strand_id
1 'polypeptide(L)' 'MFAAERRQLILEMVRANGAVSLRELARVVQTSEVTVRRDVR' A
#
# COMPACT_ATOMS: atom_id res chain seq x y z
N MET A 1 -0.20 -6.88 -10.82
CA MET A 1 -0.82 -5.59 -10.43
C MET A 1 0.03 -4.44 -10.92
N PHE A 2 -0.57 -3.45 -11.59
CA PHE A 2 0.15 -2.26 -12.05
C PHE A 2 0.51 -1.35 -10.86
N ALA A 3 1.63 -0.63 -10.93
CA ALA A 3 2.07 0.24 -9.83
C ALA A 3 1.05 1.33 -9.48
N ALA A 4 0.38 1.91 -10.49
CA ALA A 4 -0.66 2.92 -10.29
C ALA A 4 -1.89 2.36 -9.56
N GLU A 5 -2.35 1.18 -9.97
CA GLU A 5 -3.48 0.47 -9.34
C GLU A 5 -3.16 0.14 -7.87
N ARG A 6 -1.93 -0.30 -7.59
CA ARG A 6 -1.48 -0.59 -6.23
C ARG A 6 -1.42 0.65 -5.37
N ARG A 7 -0.92 1.75 -5.92
CA ARG A 7 -0.90 3.05 -5.23
C ARG A 7 -2.31 3.51 -4.87
N GLN A 8 -3.28 3.33 -5.77
CA GLN A 8 -4.67 3.68 -5.49
C GLN A 8 -5.23 2.88 -4.30
N LEU A 9 -5.07 1.55 -4.31
CA LEU A 9 -5.50 0.67 -3.22
C LEU A 9 -4.84 1.03 -1.87
N ILE A 10 -3.53 1.33 -1.88
CA ILE A 10 -2.82 1.79 -0.68
C ILE A 10 -3.42 3.09 -0.14
N LEU A 11 -3.70 4.07 -1.00
CA LEU A 11 -4.27 5.35 -0.59
C LEU A 11 -5.68 5.20 -0.03
N GLU A 12 -6.51 4.34 -0.62
CA GLU A 12 -7.87 4.06 -0.14
C GLU A 12 -7.84 3.44 1.26
N MET A 13 -6.95 2.46 1.49
CA MET A 13 -6.76 1.89 2.82
C MET A 13 -6.32 2.93 3.85
N VAL A 14 -5.37 3.80 3.51
CA VAL A 14 -4.91 4.85 4.43
C VAL A 14 -6.02 5.85 4.73
N ARG A 15 -6.83 6.26 3.74
CA ARG A 15 -7.97 7.16 3.97
C ARG A 15 -9.04 6.53 4.86
N ALA A 16 -9.31 5.24 4.70
CA ALA A 16 -10.33 4.54 5.48
C ALA A 16 -9.90 4.29 6.93
N ASN A 17 -8.61 4.05 7.18
CA ASN A 17 -8.10 3.63 8.49
C ASN A 17 -7.28 4.72 9.21
N GLY A 18 -6.98 5.84 8.55
CA GLY A 18 -6.14 6.94 9.05
C GLY A 18 -4.64 6.59 9.04
N ALA A 19 -4.26 5.51 9.71
CA ALA A 19 -2.89 5.00 9.72
C ALA A 19 -2.89 3.48 9.51
N VAL A 20 -2.02 3.00 8.63
CA VAL A 20 -1.84 1.57 8.33
C VAL A 20 -0.36 1.25 8.33
N SER A 21 0.03 0.11 8.91
CA SER A 21 1.42 -0.33 8.89
C SER A 21 1.86 -0.76 7.48
N LEU A 22 3.13 -0.53 7.12
CA LEU A 22 3.68 -1.02 5.84
C LEU A 22 3.56 -2.54 5.70
N ARG A 23 3.71 -3.27 6.81
CA ARG A 23 3.56 -4.73 6.86
C ARG A 23 2.16 -5.19 6.47
N GLU A 24 1.14 -4.49 6.95
CA GLU A 24 -0.25 -4.79 6.64
C GLU A 24 -0.58 -4.46 5.19
N LEU A 25 -0.15 -3.29 4.70
CA LEU A 25 -0.27 -2.92 3.29
C LEU A 25 0.38 -3.98 2.39
N ALA A 26 1.60 -4.41 2.73
CA ALA A 26 2.34 -5.44 2.00
C ALA A 26 1.60 -6.77 1.91
N ARG A 27 0.88 -7.17 2.97
CA ARG A 27 0.03 -8.37 2.96
C ARG A 27 -1.18 -8.19 2.03
N VAL A 28 -1.85 -7.04 2.09
CA VAL A 28 -3.04 -6.77 1.26
C VAL A 28 -2.70 -6.72 -0.22
N VAL A 29 -1.65 -5.97 -0.59
CA VAL A 29 -1.21 -5.84 -1.98
C VAL A 29 -0.24 -6.94 -2.44
N GLN A 30 -0.06 -7.96 -1.60
CA GLN A 30 0.75 -9.16 -1.86
C GLN A 30 2.14 -8.84 -2.44
N THR A 31 2.83 -7.88 -1.83
CA THR A 31 4.16 -7.44 -2.26
C THR A 31 5.08 -7.19 -1.06
N SER A 32 6.33 -6.81 -1.29
CA SER A 32 7.28 -6.50 -0.22
C SER A 32 7.01 -5.14 0.42
N GLU A 33 7.34 -4.97 1.69
CA GLU A 33 7.28 -3.66 2.37
C GLU A 33 8.15 -2.60 1.65
N VAL A 34 9.25 -3.03 1.02
CA VAL A 34 10.13 -2.15 0.23
C VAL A 34 9.39 -1.61 -1.00
N THR A 35 8.63 -2.45 -1.69
CA THR A 35 7.79 -2.04 -2.84
C THR A 35 6.71 -1.08 -2.38
N VAL A 36 5.96 -1.41 -1.32
CA VAL A 36 4.92 -0.53 -0.76
C VAL A 36 5.51 0.82 -0.38
N ARG A 37 6.68 0.85 0.27
CA ARG A 37 7.37 2.10 0.65
C ARG A 37 7.72 2.96 -0.57
N ARG A 38 8.03 2.35 -1.72
CA ARG A 38 8.27 3.08 -2.98
C ARG A 38 6.98 3.64 -3.57
N ASP A 39 5.86 2.92 -3.42
CA ASP A 39 4.57 3.35 -3.97
C ASP A 39 3.93 4.50 -3.19
N VAL A 40 4.23 4.61 -1.89
CA VAL A 40 3.76 5.71 -1.01
C VAL A 40 4.64 6.95 -1.03
N ARG A 41 5.83 6.88 -1.63
CA ARG A 41 6.63 8.08 -1.91
C ARG A 41 5.97 8.92 -3.02
#